data_AF-A0A957M3Q1-F1
#
_entry.id   AF-A0A957M3Q1-F1
#
_cell.length_a   1.000
_cell.length_b   1.000
_cell.length_c   1.000
_cell.angle_alpha   90.00
_cell.angle_beta   90.00
_cell.angle_gamma   90.00
#
_symmetry.space_group_name_H-M   'P 1'
#
loop_
_entity.id
_entity.type
_entity.pdbx_description
1 polymer ?
#
loop_
_entity_poly.entity_id
_entity_poly.type
_entity_poly.pdbx_seq_one_letter_code
_entity_poly.pdbx_strand_id
1 'polypeptide(L)' 'IFAWPGMGRLTVNAAFQQDYPVVLGAGMFFAVLTIIGYMLSDIFYAVVDPRVRFD' A
#
# COMPACT_ATOMS: atom_id res chain seq x y z
N ILE A 1 20.44 0.02 -1.48
CA ILE A 1 19.03 0.16 -1.02
C ILE A 1 18.03 -0.35 -2.08
N PHE A 2 18.33 -0.29 -3.40
CA PHE A 2 17.49 -0.92 -4.46
C PHE A 2 18.12 -2.18 -5.11
N ALA A 3 19.00 -2.90 -4.41
CA ALA A 3 19.74 -4.02 -5.00
C ALA A 3 18.89 -5.30 -5.17
N TRP A 4 17.83 -5.48 -4.36
CA TRP A 4 16.97 -6.66 -4.43
C TRP A 4 15.93 -6.49 -5.56
N PRO A 5 15.83 -7.42 -6.53
CA PRO A 5 14.87 -7.30 -7.62
C PRO A 5 13.45 -7.43 -7.06
N GLY A 6 12.68 -6.35 -7.17
CA GLY A 6 11.32 -6.28 -6.66
C GLY A 6 10.55 -5.10 -7.24
N MET A 7 9.26 -5.02 -6.89
CA MET A 7 8.34 -4.00 -7.41
C MET A 7 8.85 -2.57 -7.18
N GLY A 8 9.46 -2.29 -6.02
CA GLY A 8 10.01 -0.96 -5.72
C GLY A 8 11.14 -0.53 -6.67
N ARG A 9 12.01 -1.45 -7.11
CA ARG A 9 13.05 -1.14 -8.09
C ARG A 9 12.47 -0.94 -9.49
N LEU A 10 11.42 -1.69 -9.85
CA LEU A 10 10.71 -1.50 -11.12
C LEU A 10 10.02 -0.13 -11.18
N THR A 11 9.34 0.28 -10.12
CA THR A 11 8.70 1.60 -10.03
C THR A 11 9.72 2.74 -10.10
N VAL A 12 10.87 2.60 -9.43
CA VAL A 12 11.95 3.60 -9.47
C VAL A 12 12.58 3.69 -10.87
N ASN A 13 12.86 2.56 -11.51
CA ASN A 13 13.36 2.55 -12.90
C ASN A 13 12.34 3.14 -13.88
N ALA A 14 11.05 2.82 -13.72
CA ALA A 14 9.97 3.39 -14.52
C ALA A 14 9.87 4.91 -14.34
N ALA A 15 10.05 5.42 -13.11
CA ALA A 15 10.09 6.85 -12.84
C ALA A 15 11.26 7.54 -13.56
N PHE A 16 12.45 6.92 -13.57
CA PHE A 16 13.60 7.44 -14.33
C PHE A 16 13.41 7.36 -15.85
N GLN A 17 12.66 6.38 -16.34
CA GLN A 17 12.31 6.23 -17.75
C GLN A 17 11.07 7.04 -18.18
N GLN A 18 10.49 7.84 -17.26
CA GLN A 18 9.25 8.58 -17.46
C GLN A 18 8.08 7.70 -17.92
N ASP A 19 8.08 6.44 -17.51
CA ASP A 19 6.99 5.50 -17.75
C ASP A 19 5.87 5.73 -16.72
N TYR A 20 5.07 6.77 -16.97
CA TYR A 20 3.97 7.16 -16.11
C TYR A 20 2.94 6.04 -15.86
N PRO A 21 2.54 5.22 -16.85
CA PRO A 21 1.65 4.08 -16.63
C PRO A 21 2.15 3.11 -15.56
N VAL A 22 3.43 2.75 -15.57
CA VAL A 22 4.00 1.79 -14.60
C VAL A 22 4.10 2.41 -13.21
N VAL A 23 4.49 3.69 -13.12
CA VAL A 23 4.55 4.41 -11.83
C VAL A 23 3.15 4.53 -11.21
N LEU A 24 2.16 4.91 -12.01
CA LEU A 24 0.76 5.01 -11.57
C LEU A 24 0.19 3.64 -11.20
N GLY A 25 0.46 2.60 -12.00
CA GLY A 25 0.01 1.24 -11.71
C GLY A 25 0.59 0.70 -10.40
N ALA A 26 1.88 0.92 -10.16
CA ALA A 26 2.51 0.57 -8.88
C ALA A 26 1.93 1.37 -7.71
N GLY A 27 1.70 2.68 -7.90
CA GLY A 27 1.06 3.52 -6.89
C GLY A 27 -0.34 3.06 -6.52
N MET A 28 -1.16 2.72 -7.53
CA MET A 28 -2.51 2.16 -7.33
C MET A 28 -2.46 0.83 -6.58
N PHE A 29 -1.51 -0.06 -6.92
CA PHE A 29 -1.33 -1.31 -6.22
C PHE A 29 -1.01 -1.10 -4.72
N PHE A 30 -0.10 -0.18 -4.40
CA PHE A 30 0.19 0.19 -3.01
C PHE A 30 -1.01 0.85 -2.31
N ALA A 31 -1.80 1.66 -3.03
CA ALA A 31 -3.00 2.29 -2.48
C ALA A 31 -4.04 1.23 -2.08
N VAL A 32 -4.28 0.23 -2.95
CA VAL A 32 -5.18 -0.90 -2.64
C VAL A 32 -4.70 -1.69 -1.43
N LEU A 33 -3.40 -2.01 -1.36
CA LEU A 33 -2.83 -2.69 -0.19
C LEU A 33 -2.98 -1.88 1.09
N THR A 34 -2.80 -0.56 1.01
CA THR A 34 -2.98 0.35 2.15
C THR A 34 -4.44 0.35 2.62
N ILE A 35 -5.40 0.41 1.70
CA ILE A 35 -6.83 0.35 2.04
C ILE A 35 -7.16 -0.98 2.71
N ILE A 36 -6.67 -2.10 2.17
CA ILE A 36 -6.83 -3.41 2.80
C ILE A 36 -6.22 -3.41 4.20
N GLY A 37 -5.03 -2.83 4.36
CA GLY A 37 -4.38 -2.66 5.66
C GLY A 37 -5.21 -1.85 6.65
N TYR A 38 -5.85 -0.76 6.21
CA TYR A 38 -6.78 0.01 7.04
C TYR A 38 -8.03 -0.77 7.41
N MET A 39 -8.65 -1.47 6.46
CA MET A 39 -9.82 -2.31 6.76
C MET A 39 -9.48 -3.42 7.76
N LEU A 40 -8.31 -4.05 7.60
CA LEU A 40 -7.81 -5.04 8.56
C LEU A 40 -7.57 -4.38 9.92
N SER A 41 -6.94 -3.21 9.95
CA SER A 41 -6.73 -2.44 11.18
C SER A 41 -8.05 -2.16 11.89
N ASP A 42 -9.08 -1.70 11.18
CA ASP A 42 -10.41 -1.43 11.76
C ASP A 42 -11.05 -2.69 12.32
N ILE A 43 -10.93 -3.82 11.62
CA ILE A 43 -11.41 -5.13 12.10
C ILE A 43 -10.63 -5.56 13.35
N PHE A 44 -9.30 -5.46 13.33
CA PHE A 44 -8.45 -5.80 14.48
C PHE A 44 -8.75 -4.90 15.67
N TYR A 45 -8.98 -3.60 15.47
CA TYR A 45 -9.41 -2.70 16.53
C TYR A 45 -10.79 -3.09 17.09
N ALA A 46 -11.76 -3.44 16.24
CA ALA A 46 -13.07 -3.90 16.68
C ALA A 46 -13.03 -5.22 17.46
N VAL A 47 -12.09 -6.11 17.12
CA VAL A 47 -11.91 -7.42 17.79
C VAL A 47 -11.10 -7.29 19.08
N VAL A 48 -10.04 -6.49 19.09
CA VAL A 48 -9.13 -6.33 20.23
C VAL A 48 -9.71 -5.40 21.29
N ASP A 49 -10.48 -4.39 20.90
CA ASP A 49 -11.02 -3.40 21.85
C ASP A 49 -12.56 -3.26 21.75
N PRO A 50 -13.33 -4.08 22.52
CA PRO A 50 -14.80 -4.02 22.53
C PRO A 50 -15.36 -2.74 23.19
N ARG A 51 -14.50 -1.79 23.58
CA ARG A 51 -14.89 -0.50 24.18
C ARG A 51 -15.06 0.62 23.17
N VAL A 52 -14.71 0.42 21.90
CA VAL A 52 -15.05 1.36 20.80
C VAL A 52 -16.55 1.22 20.43
N ARG A 53 -17.43 1.30 21.43
CA ARG A 53 -18.83 1.64 21.22
C ARG A 53 -18.87 3.15 21.17
N PHE A 54 -19.21 3.67 20.00
CA PHE A 54 -19.66 5.04 19.82
C PHE A 54 -20.74 5.34 20.88
N ASP A 55 -20.44 6.24 21.78
CA ASP A 55 -21.42 7.06 22.50
C ASP A 55 -21.53 8.39 21.76
#